data_AF-A0A258KFX7-F1
#
_entry.id   AF-A0A258KFX7-F1
#
_cell.length_a   1.000
_cell.length_b   1.000
_cell.length_c   1.000
_cell.angle_alpha   90.00
_cell.angle_beta   90.00
_cell.angle_gamma   90.00
#
_symmetry.space_group_name_H-M   'P 1'
#
loop_
_entity.id
_entity.type
_entity.pdbx_description
1 polymer ?
#
loop_
_entity_poly.entity_id
_entity_poly.type
_entity_poly.pdbx_seq_one_letter_code
_entity_poly.pdbx_strand_id
1 'polypeptide(L)'
;MDWAARRSAVQRYRAGEILRLRKAKNPKPHNQAKKNYAKTSGYTHLTIDDRRKLISEIADKVSKWDFAVLFFEAIDKLHFDENRTGRTVGDQAFEQVVSRFEQFLTRQGDPKIHGLLVHDNNETVAKKHTALMRRFHEEGTIWAKIHHINETPLFVDSKLTRMVQIADLCSYAIRRFVENSENTLLESILTRADTVDRVAVGARHYTSLNCTCLICNAHTPWGKKKNIRKAL
;
A
#
# COMPACT_ATOMS: atom_id res chain seq x y z
N MET A 1 0.69 18.87 -28.32
CA MET A 1 0.46 17.51 -28.87
C MET A 1 -0.71 16.88 -28.15
N ASP A 2 -1.73 16.43 -28.89
CA ASP A 2 -2.88 15.70 -28.35
C ASP A 2 -2.54 14.26 -27.92
N TRP A 3 -3.50 13.54 -27.36
CA TRP A 3 -3.30 12.17 -26.88
C TRP A 3 -2.96 11.16 -27.99
N ALA A 4 -3.56 11.28 -29.17
CA ALA A 4 -3.32 10.34 -30.28
C ALA A 4 -1.89 10.49 -30.82
N ALA A 5 -1.46 11.73 -31.02
CA ALA A 5 -0.11 12.07 -31.44
C ALA A 5 0.94 11.64 -30.39
N ARG A 6 0.66 11.80 -29.09
CA ARG A 6 1.53 11.30 -28.01
C ARG A 6 1.67 9.78 -28.03
N ARG A 7 0.55 9.05 -28.17
CA ARG A 7 0.58 7.57 -28.29
C ARG A 7 1.44 7.15 -29.47
N SER A 8 1.22 7.74 -30.64
CA SER A 8 1.96 7.42 -31.86
C SER A 8 3.46 7.70 -31.69
N ALA A 9 3.84 8.83 -31.10
CA ALA A 9 5.24 9.16 -30.81
C ALA A 9 5.91 8.13 -29.88
N VAL A 10 5.24 7.77 -28.77
CA VAL A 10 5.76 6.77 -27.82
C VAL A 10 5.83 5.37 -28.43
N GLN A 11 4.85 4.97 -29.23
CA GLN A 11 4.85 3.69 -29.94
C GLN A 11 6.01 3.59 -30.93
N ARG A 12 6.25 4.64 -31.73
CA ARG A 12 7.41 4.70 -32.64
C ARG A 12 8.73 4.58 -31.90
N TYR A 13 8.90 5.34 -30.80
CA TYR A 13 10.08 5.26 -29.96
C TYR A 13 10.29 3.85 -29.39
N ARG A 14 9.25 3.25 -28.80
CA ARG A 14 9.30 1.90 -28.22
C ARG A 14 9.63 0.85 -29.27
N ALA A 15 9.05 0.94 -30.47
CA ALA A 15 9.36 0.02 -31.57
C ALA A 15 10.83 0.09 -31.99
N GLY A 16 11.37 1.31 -32.14
CA GLY A 16 12.79 1.53 -32.41
C GLY A 16 13.69 0.95 -31.32
N GLU A 17 13.34 1.16 -30.05
CA GLU A 17 14.12 0.64 -28.93
C GLU A 17 14.09 -0.89 -28.84
N ILE A 18 12.94 -1.53 -29.11
CA ILE A 18 12.87 -3.00 -29.20
C ILE A 18 13.76 -3.53 -30.33
N LEU A 19 13.78 -2.88 -31.50
CA LEU A 19 14.66 -3.26 -32.61
C LEU A 19 16.14 -3.11 -32.24
N ARG A 20 16.50 -2.03 -31.55
CA ARG A 20 17.87 -1.80 -31.05
C ARG A 20 18.28 -2.89 -30.06
N LEU A 21 17.43 -3.18 -29.07
CA LEU A 21 17.69 -4.20 -28.04
C LEU A 21 17.73 -5.62 -28.61
N ARG A 22 16.97 -5.92 -29.67
CA ARG A 22 17.01 -7.22 -30.35
C ARG A 22 18.37 -7.50 -30.99
N LYS A 23 19.09 -6.47 -31.44
CA LYS A 23 20.44 -6.59 -32.02
C LYS A 23 21.52 -6.81 -30.96
N ALA A 24 21.22 -6.64 -29.68
CA ALA A 24 22.17 -6.89 -28.60
C ALA A 24 22.35 -8.41 -28.39
N LYS A 25 23.58 -8.84 -28.06
CA LYS A 25 23.90 -10.24 -27.77
C LYS A 25 23.18 -10.81 -26.53
N ASN A 26 22.66 -9.93 -25.67
CA ASN A 26 21.96 -10.32 -24.44
C ASN A 26 20.43 -10.17 -24.62
N PRO A 27 19.64 -11.24 -24.49
CA PRO A 27 18.18 -11.16 -24.63
C PRO A 27 17.45 -10.56 -23.42
N LYS A 28 18.09 -10.48 -22.25
CA LYS A 28 17.44 -10.02 -21.01
C LYS A 28 16.87 -8.59 -21.12
N PRO A 29 17.62 -7.58 -21.61
CA PRO A 29 17.09 -6.22 -21.74
C PRO A 29 15.91 -6.13 -22.72
N HIS A 30 15.97 -6.85 -23.84
CA HIS A 30 14.88 -6.92 -24.81
C HIS A 30 13.60 -7.48 -24.17
N ASN A 31 13.70 -8.61 -23.48
CA ASN A 31 12.54 -9.24 -22.84
C ASN A 31 11.97 -8.36 -21.71
N GLN A 32 12.83 -7.73 -20.92
CA GLN A 32 12.41 -6.80 -19.88
C GLN A 32 11.69 -5.56 -20.46
N ALA A 33 12.22 -4.99 -21.56
CA ALA A 33 11.59 -3.86 -22.23
C ALA A 33 10.19 -4.22 -22.76
N LYS A 34 10.03 -5.36 -23.44
CA LYS A 34 8.70 -5.83 -23.90
C LYS A 34 7.72 -5.97 -22.73
N LYS A 35 8.16 -6.57 -21.62
CA LYS A 35 7.34 -6.71 -20.40
C LYS A 35 6.92 -5.35 -19.84
N ASN A 36 7.86 -4.41 -19.71
CA ASN A 36 7.57 -3.06 -19.18
C ASN A 36 6.65 -2.26 -20.10
N TYR A 37 6.83 -2.38 -21.43
CA TYR A 37 6.00 -1.67 -22.40
C TYR A 37 4.58 -2.20 -22.44
N ALA A 38 4.40 -3.52 -22.34
CA ALA A 38 3.08 -4.13 -22.23
C ALA A 38 2.34 -3.62 -20.98
N LYS A 39 3.00 -3.55 -19.82
CA LYS A 39 2.42 -3.06 -18.55
C LYS A 39 1.99 -1.58 -18.59
N THR A 40 2.64 -0.78 -19.41
CA THR A 40 2.44 0.69 -19.42
C THR A 40 1.72 1.19 -20.68
N SER A 41 1.29 0.29 -21.56
CA SER A 41 0.71 0.60 -22.87
C SER A 41 -0.48 1.56 -22.78
N GLY A 42 -1.39 1.31 -21.83
CA GLY A 42 -2.58 2.13 -21.58
C GLY A 42 -2.28 3.58 -21.19
N TYR A 43 -1.12 3.85 -20.59
CA TYR A 43 -0.78 5.16 -19.99
C TYR A 43 0.23 5.98 -20.83
N THR A 44 0.57 5.51 -22.02
CA THR A 44 1.59 6.14 -22.89
C THR A 44 1.23 7.55 -23.37
N HIS A 45 -0.04 7.89 -23.39
CA HIS A 45 -0.56 9.20 -23.77
C HIS A 45 -0.47 10.26 -22.66
N LEU A 46 -0.35 9.81 -21.41
CA LEU A 46 -0.32 10.68 -20.24
C LEU A 46 1.09 11.23 -20.05
N THR A 47 1.19 12.56 -19.94
CA THR A 47 2.39 13.24 -19.47
C THR A 47 2.66 12.93 -17.99
N ILE A 48 3.80 13.35 -17.49
CA ILE A 48 4.11 13.24 -16.05
C ILE A 48 3.06 14.01 -15.24
N ASP A 49 2.67 15.20 -15.68
CA ASP A 49 1.68 16.03 -14.99
C ASP A 49 0.29 15.40 -15.05
N ASP A 50 -0.11 14.84 -16.20
CA ASP A 50 -1.38 14.11 -16.33
C ASP A 50 -1.44 12.93 -15.32
N ARG A 51 -0.32 12.19 -15.15
CA ARG A 51 -0.25 11.06 -14.21
C ARG A 51 -0.30 11.53 -12.76
N ARG A 52 0.45 12.59 -12.41
CA ARG A 52 0.45 13.18 -11.07
C ARG A 52 -0.93 13.70 -10.70
N LYS A 53 -1.57 14.40 -11.63
CA LYS A 53 -2.94 14.91 -11.47
C LYS A 53 -3.93 13.78 -11.27
N LEU A 54 -3.90 12.75 -12.13
CA LEU A 54 -4.77 11.57 -12.00
C LEU A 54 -4.62 10.90 -10.62
N ILE A 55 -3.38 10.66 -10.18
CA ILE A 55 -3.10 10.03 -8.89
C ILE A 55 -3.61 10.90 -7.73
N SER A 56 -3.40 12.22 -7.81
CA SER A 56 -3.86 13.16 -6.79
C SER A 56 -5.39 13.24 -6.73
N GLU A 57 -6.08 13.24 -7.87
CA GLU A 57 -7.54 13.23 -7.94
C GLU A 57 -8.14 11.95 -7.35
N ILE A 58 -7.50 10.79 -7.55
CA ILE A 58 -7.97 9.55 -6.93
C ILE A 58 -7.72 9.59 -5.42
N ALA A 59 -6.56 10.07 -4.96
CA ALA A 59 -6.26 10.19 -3.52
C ALA A 59 -7.25 11.16 -2.82
N ASP A 60 -7.59 12.28 -3.46
CA ASP A 60 -8.60 13.22 -2.97
C ASP A 60 -9.98 12.55 -2.86
N LYS A 61 -10.40 11.76 -3.86
CA LYS A 61 -11.65 10.99 -3.78
C LYS A 61 -11.65 10.00 -2.62
N VAL A 62 -10.56 9.25 -2.44
CA VAL A 62 -10.41 8.29 -1.34
C VAL A 62 -10.48 8.98 0.03
N SER A 63 -9.88 10.17 0.16
CA SER A 63 -9.93 10.95 1.41
C SER A 63 -11.34 11.33 1.85
N LYS A 64 -12.29 11.38 0.90
CA LYS A 64 -13.69 11.75 1.12
C LYS A 64 -14.61 10.56 1.34
N TRP A 65 -14.11 9.33 1.29
CA TRP A 65 -14.93 8.14 1.55
C TRP A 65 -15.19 7.99 3.05
N ASP A 66 -16.45 8.04 3.45
CA ASP A 66 -16.92 7.84 4.83
C ASP A 66 -16.99 6.35 5.22
N PHE A 67 -17.21 5.48 4.25
CA PHE A 67 -17.29 4.03 4.44
C PHE A 67 -15.92 3.33 4.48
N ALA A 68 -14.83 4.02 4.12
CA ALA A 68 -13.52 3.41 3.95
C ALA A 68 -12.59 3.72 5.12
N VAL A 69 -11.93 2.67 5.61
CA VAL A 69 -10.94 2.76 6.69
C VAL A 69 -9.62 2.18 6.20
N LEU A 70 -8.54 2.90 6.46
CA LEU A 70 -7.19 2.57 6.03
C LEU A 70 -6.41 1.91 7.17
N PHE A 71 -5.80 0.77 6.86
CA PHE A 71 -4.83 0.09 7.70
C PHE A 71 -3.54 -0.12 6.91
N PHE A 72 -2.39 0.23 7.47
CA PHE A 72 -1.10 -0.05 6.84
C PHE A 72 0.05 -0.15 7.84
N GLU A 73 1.09 -0.84 7.39
CA GLU A 73 2.37 -0.97 8.08
C GLU A 73 3.50 -0.63 7.09
N ALA A 74 4.25 0.42 7.38
CA ALA A 74 5.46 0.79 6.64
C ALA A 74 6.69 0.36 7.45
N ILE A 75 7.55 -0.49 6.89
CA ILE A 75 8.71 -1.04 7.60
C ILE A 75 10.00 -0.50 6.98
N ASP A 76 10.75 0.25 7.78
CA ASP A 76 12.13 0.59 7.47
C ASP A 76 13.02 -0.62 7.73
N LYS A 77 13.51 -1.22 6.64
CA LYS A 77 14.33 -2.43 6.68
C LYS A 77 15.67 -2.24 7.40
N LEU A 78 16.17 -1.02 7.54
CA LEU A 78 17.39 -0.76 8.31
C LEU A 78 17.18 -0.98 9.81
N HIS A 79 15.93 -0.90 10.26
CA HIS A 79 15.54 -1.05 11.66
C HIS A 79 14.90 -2.41 11.96
N PHE A 80 14.58 -3.22 10.93
CA PHE A 80 13.97 -4.53 11.09
C PHE A 80 14.98 -5.66 10.95
N ASP A 81 15.20 -6.40 12.03
CA ASP A 81 16.11 -7.55 12.05
C ASP A 81 15.30 -8.86 12.03
N GLU A 82 15.30 -9.53 10.86
CA GLU A 82 14.59 -10.81 10.67
C GLU A 82 15.16 -11.93 11.55
N ASN A 83 16.47 -11.94 11.81
CA ASN A 83 17.13 -12.98 12.61
C ASN A 83 16.73 -12.84 14.08
N ARG A 84 16.68 -11.61 14.58
CA ARG A 84 16.28 -11.34 15.96
C ARG A 84 14.79 -11.55 16.19
N THR A 85 13.95 -11.22 15.20
CA THR A 85 12.49 -11.31 15.32
C THR A 85 11.94 -12.68 14.95
N GLY A 86 12.74 -13.53 14.29
CA GLY A 86 12.33 -14.84 13.78
C GLY A 86 11.28 -14.78 12.68
N ARG A 87 11.05 -13.61 12.08
CA ARG A 87 9.98 -13.35 11.10
C ARG A 87 10.50 -12.52 9.95
N THR A 88 9.97 -12.77 8.76
CA THR A 88 10.29 -11.93 7.60
C THR A 88 9.54 -10.59 7.67
N VAL A 89 10.04 -9.57 6.98
CA VAL A 89 9.36 -8.26 6.85
C VAL A 89 7.92 -8.43 6.36
N GLY A 90 7.69 -9.36 5.42
CA GLY A 90 6.35 -9.63 4.89
C GLY A 90 5.41 -10.24 5.92
N ASP A 91 5.90 -11.12 6.78
CA ASP A 91 5.10 -11.74 7.84
C ASP A 91 4.69 -10.70 8.88
N GLN A 92 5.65 -9.86 9.29
CA GLN A 92 5.41 -8.74 10.19
C GLN A 92 4.37 -7.78 9.61
N ALA A 93 4.51 -7.37 8.35
CA ALA A 93 3.58 -6.45 7.71
C ALA A 93 2.16 -7.04 7.65
N PHE A 94 2.04 -8.31 7.26
CA PHE A 94 0.75 -8.99 7.18
C PHE A 94 0.10 -9.11 8.56
N GLU A 95 0.83 -9.57 9.57
CA GLU A 95 0.34 -9.67 10.95
C GLU A 95 -0.15 -8.31 11.46
N GLN A 96 0.63 -7.23 11.27
CA GLN A 96 0.26 -5.90 11.75
C GLN A 96 -1.01 -5.34 11.11
N VAL A 97 -1.26 -5.63 9.83
CA VAL A 97 -2.50 -5.22 9.15
C VAL A 97 -3.68 -6.07 9.64
N VAL A 98 -3.51 -7.39 9.74
CA VAL A 98 -4.55 -8.32 10.20
C VAL A 98 -4.95 -8.03 11.64
N SER A 99 -4.00 -7.87 12.56
CA SER A 99 -4.29 -7.55 13.96
C SER A 99 -5.04 -6.23 14.11
N ARG A 100 -4.69 -5.19 13.32
CA ARG A 100 -5.41 -3.91 13.35
C ARG A 100 -6.83 -4.03 12.84
N PHE A 101 -7.02 -4.78 11.76
CA PHE A 101 -8.35 -5.02 11.22
C PHE A 101 -9.22 -5.81 12.21
N GLU A 102 -8.68 -6.85 12.84
CA GLU A 102 -9.37 -7.61 13.90
C GLU A 102 -9.77 -6.70 15.09
N GLN A 103 -8.86 -5.84 15.53
CA GLN A 103 -9.14 -4.87 16.60
C GLN A 103 -10.21 -3.86 16.18
N PHE A 104 -10.21 -3.41 14.93
CA PHE A 104 -11.27 -2.56 14.39
C PHE A 104 -12.63 -3.28 14.43
N LEU A 105 -12.71 -4.51 13.93
CA LEU A 105 -13.96 -5.31 13.94
C LEU A 105 -14.48 -5.52 15.36
N THR A 106 -13.58 -5.83 16.31
CA THR A 106 -13.92 -6.02 17.72
C THR A 106 -14.57 -4.77 18.33
N ARG A 107 -14.11 -3.57 17.93
CA ARG A 107 -14.66 -2.30 18.44
C ARG A 107 -16.00 -1.90 17.81
N GLN A 108 -16.35 -2.41 16.64
CA GLN A 108 -17.63 -2.09 15.99
C GLN A 108 -18.84 -2.68 16.73
N GLY A 109 -18.63 -3.65 17.64
CA GLY A 109 -19.64 -4.05 18.62
C GLY A 109 -20.73 -4.99 18.09
N ASP A 110 -21.96 -4.77 18.55
CA ASP A 110 -23.15 -5.62 18.33
C ASP A 110 -24.10 -4.97 17.29
N PRO A 111 -24.57 -5.68 16.23
CA PRO A 111 -24.29 -7.08 15.94
C PRO A 111 -22.83 -7.33 15.62
N LYS A 112 -22.32 -8.45 16.11
CA LYS A 112 -20.96 -8.91 15.80
C LYS A 112 -20.75 -8.91 14.29
N ILE A 113 -19.81 -8.08 13.82
CA ILE A 113 -19.45 -8.03 12.41
C ILE A 113 -18.27 -8.96 12.11
N HIS A 114 -18.28 -9.52 10.90
CA HIS A 114 -17.22 -10.39 10.42
C HIS A 114 -16.51 -9.78 9.22
N GLY A 115 -15.20 -9.98 9.17
CA GLY A 115 -14.32 -9.48 8.12
C GLY A 115 -13.89 -10.57 7.14
N LEU A 116 -13.55 -10.12 5.93
CA LEU A 116 -12.95 -10.94 4.89
C LEU A 116 -11.68 -10.25 4.38
N LEU A 117 -10.63 -11.03 4.17
CA LEU A 117 -9.39 -10.55 3.57
C LEU A 117 -9.39 -10.86 2.07
N VAL A 118 -9.11 -9.84 1.26
CA VAL A 118 -9.01 -9.97 -0.21
C VAL A 118 -7.67 -9.39 -0.66
N HIS A 119 -6.89 -10.18 -1.39
CA HIS A 119 -5.54 -9.85 -1.85
C HIS A 119 -5.44 -9.91 -3.37
N ASP A 120 -4.54 -9.10 -3.94
CA ASP A 120 -4.10 -9.31 -5.32
C ASP A 120 -3.49 -10.70 -5.47
N ASN A 121 -3.83 -11.38 -6.56
CA ASN A 121 -3.34 -12.71 -6.81
C ASN A 121 -1.87 -12.68 -7.24
N ASN A 122 -1.01 -13.05 -6.31
CA ASN A 122 0.37 -13.42 -6.59
C ASN A 122 0.59 -14.85 -6.09
N GLU A 123 0.69 -15.81 -7.01
CA GLU A 123 0.77 -17.25 -6.71
C GLU A 123 1.87 -17.60 -5.69
N THR A 124 2.98 -16.86 -5.70
CA THR A 124 4.10 -17.08 -4.77
C THR A 124 3.78 -16.61 -3.35
N VAL A 125 3.00 -15.54 -3.23
CA VAL A 125 2.60 -14.93 -1.95
C VAL A 125 1.35 -15.61 -1.38
N ALA A 126 0.47 -16.12 -2.25
CA ALA A 126 -0.81 -16.69 -1.87
C ALA A 126 -0.66 -17.85 -0.87
N LYS A 127 0.17 -18.85 -1.21
CA LYS A 127 0.45 -19.99 -0.32
C LYS A 127 0.99 -19.55 1.04
N LYS A 128 1.87 -18.54 1.04
CA LYS A 128 2.49 -18.01 2.24
C LYS A 128 1.48 -17.31 3.14
N HIS A 129 0.66 -16.41 2.58
CA HIS A 129 -0.39 -15.72 3.34
C HIS A 129 -1.47 -16.67 3.86
N THR A 130 -1.87 -17.67 3.06
CA THR A 130 -2.80 -18.72 3.54
C THR A 130 -2.21 -19.49 4.72
N ALA A 131 -0.93 -19.88 4.66
CA ALA A 131 -0.27 -20.58 5.76
C ALA A 131 -0.16 -19.72 7.03
N LEU A 132 0.17 -18.43 6.88
CA LEU A 132 0.20 -17.48 8.01
C LEU A 132 -1.17 -17.31 8.64
N MET A 133 -2.22 -17.13 7.84
CA MET A 133 -3.58 -16.94 8.37
C MET A 133 -4.07 -18.18 9.13
N ARG A 134 -3.75 -19.39 8.65
CA ARG A 134 -4.05 -20.63 9.39
C ARG A 134 -3.40 -20.64 10.77
N ARG A 135 -2.11 -20.27 10.85
CA ARG A 135 -1.42 -20.12 12.14
C ARG A 135 -2.09 -19.06 13.02
N PHE A 136 -2.50 -17.92 12.46
CA PHE A 136 -3.21 -16.89 13.21
C PHE A 136 -4.57 -17.36 13.76
N HIS A 137 -5.27 -18.25 13.04
CA HIS A 137 -6.51 -18.85 13.55
C HIS A 137 -6.25 -19.89 14.64
N GLU A 138 -5.18 -20.68 14.52
CA GLU A 138 -4.81 -21.73 15.48
C GLU A 138 -4.25 -21.15 16.79
N GLU A 139 -3.34 -20.18 16.69
CA GLU A 139 -2.53 -19.68 17.81
C GLU A 139 -2.88 -18.23 18.21
N GLY A 140 -3.55 -17.48 17.33
CA GLY A 140 -3.64 -16.02 17.41
C GLY A 140 -2.45 -15.32 16.75
N THR A 141 -2.47 -14.00 16.76
CA THR A 141 -1.31 -13.14 16.48
C THR A 141 -0.63 -12.76 17.80
N ILE A 142 0.56 -12.15 17.77
CA ILE A 142 1.20 -11.65 19.00
C ILE A 142 0.31 -10.64 19.74
N TRP A 143 -0.61 -9.98 19.01
CA TRP A 143 -1.37 -8.83 19.50
C TRP A 143 -2.85 -9.11 19.71
N ALA A 144 -3.40 -10.19 19.14
CA ALA A 144 -4.83 -10.47 19.15
C ALA A 144 -5.13 -11.93 18.79
N LYS A 145 -6.15 -12.51 19.43
CA LYS A 145 -6.81 -13.72 18.89
C LYS A 145 -7.73 -13.32 17.74
N ILE A 146 -7.77 -14.11 16.67
CA ILE A 146 -8.59 -13.82 15.49
C ILE A 146 -9.96 -14.48 15.66
N HIS A 147 -11.00 -13.67 15.85
CA HIS A 147 -12.37 -14.13 16.11
C HIS A 147 -13.42 -13.54 15.16
N HIS A 148 -13.05 -12.50 14.40
CA HIS A 148 -13.98 -11.79 13.51
C HIS A 148 -13.62 -11.96 12.03
N ILE A 149 -12.38 -12.29 11.70
CA ILE A 149 -12.00 -12.69 10.35
C ILE A 149 -12.27 -14.19 10.23
N ASN A 150 -13.14 -14.62 9.31
CA ASN A 150 -13.70 -15.99 9.32
C ASN A 150 -13.02 -16.98 8.37
N GLU A 151 -12.15 -16.51 7.49
CA GLU A 151 -11.57 -17.34 6.42
C GLU A 151 -10.14 -16.90 6.10
N THR A 152 -9.41 -17.79 5.45
CA THR A 152 -8.16 -17.50 4.77
C THR A 152 -8.34 -16.41 3.69
N PRO A 153 -7.26 -15.69 3.31
CA PRO A 153 -7.38 -14.63 2.31
C PRO A 153 -7.88 -15.14 0.95
N LEU A 154 -8.83 -14.42 0.36
CA LEU A 154 -9.25 -14.62 -1.03
C LEU A 154 -8.29 -13.89 -1.97
N PHE A 155 -7.98 -14.50 -3.12
CA PHE A 155 -7.08 -13.93 -4.11
C PHE A 155 -7.83 -13.58 -5.38
N VAL A 156 -7.67 -12.35 -5.86
CA VAL A 156 -8.39 -11.80 -7.01
C VAL A 156 -7.43 -11.19 -8.04
N ASP A 157 -7.85 -11.12 -9.30
CA ASP A 157 -7.11 -10.35 -10.31
C ASP A 157 -7.33 -8.84 -10.05
N SER A 158 -6.27 -8.12 -9.71
CA SER A 158 -6.28 -6.66 -9.52
C SER A 158 -6.78 -5.89 -10.75
N LYS A 159 -6.71 -6.43 -11.97
CA LYS A 159 -7.30 -5.79 -13.16
C LYS A 159 -8.82 -5.79 -13.12
N LEU A 160 -9.42 -6.72 -12.38
CA LEU A 160 -10.86 -6.91 -12.29
C LEU A 160 -11.46 -6.29 -11.02
N THR A 161 -10.62 -5.91 -10.04
CA THR A 161 -11.08 -5.46 -8.71
C THR A 161 -10.58 -4.06 -8.37
N ARG A 162 -11.49 -3.09 -8.44
CA ARG A 162 -11.16 -1.66 -8.18
C ARG A 162 -10.63 -1.41 -6.77
N MET A 163 -11.15 -2.09 -5.75
CA MET A 163 -10.71 -1.88 -4.36
C MET A 163 -9.25 -2.29 -4.13
N VAL A 164 -8.77 -3.34 -4.81
CA VAL A 164 -7.37 -3.74 -4.75
C VAL A 164 -6.48 -2.68 -5.40
N GLN A 165 -6.91 -2.10 -6.53
CA GLN A 165 -6.19 -0.98 -7.16
C GLN A 165 -6.12 0.26 -6.26
N ILE A 166 -7.14 0.50 -5.44
CA ILE A 166 -7.12 1.59 -4.46
C ILE A 166 -6.15 1.28 -3.31
N ALA A 167 -6.07 0.02 -2.86
CA ALA A 167 -5.05 -0.39 -1.89
C ALA A 167 -3.62 -0.23 -2.46
N ASP A 168 -3.42 -0.51 -3.75
CA ASP A 168 -2.15 -0.24 -4.45
C ASP A 168 -1.81 1.27 -4.49
N LEU A 169 -2.81 2.13 -4.74
CA LEU A 169 -2.63 3.57 -4.68
C LEU A 169 -2.22 4.03 -3.27
N CYS A 170 -2.87 3.52 -2.23
CA CYS A 170 -2.52 3.85 -0.85
C CYS A 170 -1.09 3.41 -0.54
N SER A 171 -0.72 2.19 -0.94
CA SER A 171 0.64 1.65 -0.80
C SER A 171 1.67 2.48 -1.56
N TYR A 172 1.33 2.95 -2.77
CA TYR A 172 2.16 3.87 -3.54
C TYR A 172 2.38 5.20 -2.81
N ALA A 173 1.31 5.83 -2.30
CA ALA A 173 1.40 7.09 -1.55
C ALA A 173 2.27 6.95 -0.30
N ILE A 174 2.08 5.88 0.49
CA ILE A 174 2.90 5.56 1.67
C ILE A 174 4.37 5.41 1.26
N ARG A 175 4.64 4.65 0.19
CA ARG A 175 6.01 4.45 -0.32
C ARG A 175 6.67 5.75 -0.77
N ARG A 176 5.94 6.61 -1.51
CA ARG A 176 6.46 7.92 -1.95
C ARG A 176 6.85 8.78 -0.75
N PHE A 177 6.03 8.79 0.28
CA PHE A 177 6.33 9.49 1.52
C PHE A 177 7.59 8.93 2.22
N VAL A 178 7.62 7.63 2.54
CA VAL A 178 8.73 7.08 3.34
C VAL A 178 10.06 7.06 2.60
N GLU A 179 10.07 6.92 1.27
CA GLU A 179 11.31 6.89 0.47
C GLU A 179 11.74 8.26 -0.05
N ASN A 180 10.81 9.19 -0.29
CA ASN A 180 11.09 10.44 -1.01
C ASN A 180 10.59 11.70 -0.28
N SER A 181 10.03 11.56 0.92
CA SER A 181 9.43 12.67 1.69
C SER A 181 8.35 13.44 0.93
N GLU A 182 7.62 12.76 0.04
CA GLU A 182 6.48 13.34 -0.68
C GLU A 182 5.20 13.22 0.16
N ASN A 183 4.76 14.32 0.75
CA ASN A 183 3.66 14.32 1.73
C ASN A 183 2.27 14.35 1.10
N THR A 184 2.12 14.99 -0.06
CA THR A 184 0.81 15.37 -0.62
C THR A 184 -0.19 14.22 -0.68
N LEU A 185 0.22 13.06 -1.20
CA LEU A 185 -0.67 11.91 -1.31
C LEU A 185 -0.94 11.24 0.04
N LEU A 186 0.08 11.20 0.91
CA LEU A 186 -0.08 10.62 2.24
C LEU A 186 -1.05 11.44 3.07
N GLU A 187 -0.93 12.77 3.07
CA GLU A 187 -1.81 13.67 3.80
C GLU A 187 -3.29 13.41 3.45
N SER A 188 -3.60 13.21 2.16
CA SER A 188 -4.96 12.85 1.73
C SER A 188 -5.43 11.51 2.29
N ILE A 189 -4.67 10.43 2.10
CA ILE A 189 -5.15 9.09 2.48
C ILE A 189 -5.07 8.84 4.00
N LEU A 190 -4.16 9.50 4.71
CA LEU A 190 -3.97 9.32 6.15
C LEU A 190 -5.20 9.78 6.95
N THR A 191 -6.01 10.69 6.39
CA THR A 191 -7.31 11.06 6.94
C THR A 191 -8.28 9.87 7.08
N ARG A 192 -8.04 8.77 6.37
CA ARG A 192 -8.83 7.53 6.43
C ARG A 192 -8.23 6.47 7.36
N ALA A 193 -7.07 6.71 7.94
CA ALA A 193 -6.52 5.79 8.92
C ALA A 193 -7.52 5.56 10.05
N ASP A 194 -7.65 4.32 10.50
CA ASP A 194 -8.44 4.00 11.69
C ASP A 194 -7.93 4.83 12.88
N THR A 195 -8.87 5.47 13.60
CA THR A 195 -8.54 6.35 14.72
C THR A 195 -9.25 5.95 16.00
N VAL A 196 -8.53 6.00 17.12
CA VAL A 196 -9.06 5.82 18.48
C VAL A 196 -8.51 6.96 19.32
N ASP A 197 -9.38 7.70 20.00
CA ASP A 197 -8.99 8.86 20.84
C ASP A 197 -8.06 9.86 20.11
N ARG A 198 -8.35 10.12 18.82
CA ARG A 198 -7.58 10.98 17.90
C ARG A 198 -6.19 10.44 17.52
N VAL A 199 -5.90 9.18 17.83
CA VAL A 199 -4.66 8.50 17.46
C VAL A 199 -4.92 7.63 16.25
N ALA A 200 -4.11 7.78 15.19
CA ALA A 200 -4.22 6.99 13.96
C ALA A 200 -3.67 5.56 14.15
N VAL A 201 -4.36 4.75 14.94
CA VAL A 201 -3.99 3.35 15.25
C VAL A 201 -3.93 2.45 14.01
N GLY A 202 -4.63 2.83 12.92
CA GLY A 202 -4.57 2.14 11.63
C GLY A 202 -3.26 2.31 10.86
N ALA A 203 -2.43 3.29 11.23
CA ALA A 203 -1.26 3.70 10.46
C ALA A 203 0.03 3.51 11.27
N ARG A 204 0.92 2.60 10.87
CA ARG A 204 2.18 2.38 11.59
C ARG A 204 3.41 2.48 10.70
N HIS A 205 4.47 3.06 11.27
CA HIS A 205 5.81 3.10 10.69
C HIS A 205 6.78 2.41 11.65
N TYR A 206 7.25 1.21 11.30
CA TYR A 206 8.31 0.50 12.01
C TYR A 206 9.66 1.11 11.62
N THR A 207 10.26 1.88 12.53
CA THR A 207 11.51 2.61 12.32
C THR A 207 12.16 2.92 13.68
N SER A 208 13.18 3.77 13.70
CA SER A 208 13.80 4.28 14.93
C SER A 208 12.77 4.87 15.91
N LEU A 209 13.04 4.70 17.21
CA LEU A 209 12.19 5.19 18.30
C LEU A 209 11.98 6.71 18.30
N ASN A 210 12.87 7.46 17.63
CA ASN A 210 12.87 8.92 17.61
C ASN A 210 12.27 9.50 16.31
N CYS A 211 11.67 8.69 15.45
CA CYS A 211 11.07 9.18 14.22
C CYS A 211 9.90 10.14 14.52
N THR A 212 9.87 11.27 13.82
CA THR A 212 8.85 12.33 13.97
C THR A 212 8.12 12.60 12.65
N CYS A 213 8.07 11.59 11.77
CA CYS A 213 7.36 11.69 10.50
C CYS A 213 5.84 11.78 10.72
N LEU A 214 5.09 12.17 9.68
CA LEU A 214 3.62 12.30 9.73
C LEU A 214 2.93 11.06 10.32
N ILE A 215 3.36 9.85 9.93
CA ILE A 215 2.80 8.59 10.40
C ILE A 215 3.06 8.40 11.91
N CYS A 216 4.32 8.55 12.34
CA CYS A 216 4.70 8.38 13.73
C CYS A 216 4.02 9.39 14.65
N ASN A 217 3.92 10.66 14.22
CA ASN A 217 3.22 11.67 15.00
C ASN A 217 1.72 11.37 15.12
N ALA A 218 1.07 10.94 14.02
CA ALA A 218 -0.34 10.59 14.02
C ALA A 218 -0.66 9.36 14.89
N HIS A 219 0.27 8.40 15.01
CA HIS A 219 0.12 7.18 15.82
C HIS A 219 0.54 7.38 17.30
N THR A 220 0.81 8.60 17.76
CA THR A 220 1.16 8.87 19.17
C THR A 220 -0.01 9.51 19.95
N PRO A 221 -0.52 8.89 21.04
CA PRO A 221 -1.59 9.47 21.88
C PRO A 221 -1.22 10.80 22.52
N TRP A 222 0.07 10.97 22.77
CA TRP A 222 0.67 12.16 23.31
C TRP A 222 1.56 12.76 22.25
N GLY A 223 0.99 13.11 21.08
CA GLY A 223 1.72 13.89 20.09
C GLY A 223 2.50 14.95 20.85
N LYS A 224 3.85 14.88 20.79
CA LYS A 224 4.72 15.78 21.57
C LYS A 224 4.15 17.17 21.37
N LYS A 225 3.61 17.78 22.43
CA LYS A 225 3.13 19.17 22.43
C LYS A 225 4.31 20.07 22.01
N LYS A 226 4.53 20.21 20.71
CA LYS A 226 5.46 21.16 20.11
C LYS A 226 4.77 21.72 18.86
N ASN A 227 4.16 22.87 19.09
CA ASN A 227 3.97 23.95 18.12
C ASN A 227 2.85 23.82 17.08
N ILE A 228 1.60 23.71 17.54
CA ILE A 228 0.46 24.35 16.86
C ILE A 228 -0.07 25.46 17.75
N ARG A 229 0.79 26.46 17.98
CA ARG A 229 0.39 27.82 18.38
C ARG A 229 1.35 28.77 17.68
N LYS A 230 0.96 29.20 16.47
CA LYS A 230 1.14 30.54 15.89
C LYS A 230 0.90 30.49 14.38
N ALA A 231 -0.35 30.76 14.00
CA ALA A 231 -0.69 31.57 12.85
C ALA A 231 -2.03 32.22 13.22
N LEU A 232 -1.90 33.37 13.89
CA LEU A 232 -2.83 34.47 13.70
C LEU A 232 -2.66 34.97 12.26
#